data_AF-A0A357AE85-F1
#
_entry.id   AF-A0A357AE85-F1
#
_cell.length_a   1.000
_cell.length_b   1.000
_cell.length_c   1.000
_cell.angle_alpha   90.00
_cell.angle_beta   90.00
_cell.angle_gamma   90.00
#
_symmetry.space_group_name_H-M   'P 1'
#
loop_
_entity.id
_entity.type
_entity.pdbx_description
1 polymer ?
#
loop_
_entity_poly.entity_id
_entity_poly.type
_entity_poly.pdbx_seq_one_letter_code
_entity_poly.pdbx_strand_id
1 'polypeptide(L)' 'MGIRKALLQILTLGIIDQGVAMPVLWWILEKKGNSNSDQRMRWLEAFHRLFPEAEIAFICGDRELIGQAWVRYLL' A
#
# COMPACT_ATOMS: atom_id res chain seq x y z
N MET A 1 27.70 2.87 -21.33
CA MET A 1 26.63 3.39 -20.45
C MET A 1 25.64 2.26 -20.22
N GLY A 2 25.65 1.62 -19.03
CA GLY A 2 24.80 0.46 -18.75
C GLY A 2 23.39 0.91 -18.34
N ILE A 3 22.36 0.40 -19.00
CA ILE A 3 20.96 0.63 -18.60
C ILE A 3 20.75 -0.04 -17.23
N ARG A 4 20.62 0.74 -16.16
CA ARG A 4 20.17 0.20 -14.87
C ARG A 4 18.67 -0.05 -14.95
N LYS A 5 18.26 -1.30 -14.84
CA LYS A 5 16.85 -1.68 -14.66
C LYS A 5 16.37 -1.12 -13.31
N ALA A 6 15.53 -0.09 -13.34
CA ALA A 6 14.86 0.40 -12.14
C ALA A 6 13.81 -0.64 -11.73
N LEU A 7 13.88 -1.12 -10.48
CA LEU A 7 12.82 -1.94 -9.91
C LEU A 7 11.70 -0.98 -9.50
N LEU A 8 10.61 -0.97 -10.27
CA LEU A 8 9.42 -0.20 -9.94
C LEU A 8 8.59 -1.01 -8.96
N GLN A 9 8.37 -0.47 -7.77
CA GLN A 9 7.36 -0.99 -6.85
C GLN A 9 6.18 -0.04 -6.81
N ILE A 10 4.98 -0.61 -6.87
CA ILE A 10 3.72 0.13 -6.89
C ILE A 10 2.89 -0.35 -5.71
N LEU A 11 2.44 0.60 -4.89
CA LEU A 11 1.44 0.36 -3.86
C LEU A 11 0.07 0.81 -4.40
N THR A 12 -0.90 -0.08 -4.42
CA THR A 12 -2.15 0.11 -5.15
C THR A 12 -3.36 -0.06 -4.24
N LEU A 13 -4.36 0.82 -4.38
CA LEU A 13 -5.73 0.56 -3.90
C LEU A 13 -6.49 -0.07 -5.06
N GLY A 14 -7.00 -1.26 -4.85
CA GLY A 14 -7.77 -2.00 -5.86
C GLY A 14 -9.18 -2.31 -5.38
N ILE A 15 -10.15 -2.20 -6.29
CA ILE A 15 -11.48 -2.80 -6.11
C ILE A 15 -11.37 -4.24 -6.57
N ILE A 16 -11.76 -5.19 -5.71
CA ILE A 16 -11.75 -6.61 -6.06
C ILE A 16 -13.15 -7.00 -6.55
N ASP A 17 -13.25 -7.46 -7.78
CA ASP A 17 -14.47 -8.04 -8.34
C ASP A 17 -14.12 -9.33 -9.09
N GLN A 18 -14.91 -10.39 -8.87
CA GLN A 18 -14.71 -11.72 -9.50
C GLN A 18 -13.25 -12.24 -9.45
N GLY A 19 -12.55 -11.96 -8.34
CA GLY A 19 -11.15 -12.38 -8.16
C GLY A 19 -10.11 -11.51 -8.88
N VAL A 20 -10.52 -10.42 -9.52
CA VAL A 20 -9.65 -9.46 -10.20
C VAL A 20 -9.56 -8.18 -9.38
N ALA A 21 -8.33 -7.76 -9.05
CA ALA A 21 -8.08 -6.47 -8.42
C ALA A 21 -7.91 -5.38 -9.49
N MET A 22 -8.87 -4.47 -9.57
CA MET A 22 -8.85 -3.31 -10.47
C MET A 22 -8.24 -2.11 -9.75
N PRO A 23 -7.07 -1.61 -10.18
CA PRO A 23 -6.42 -0.47 -9.52
C PRO A 23 -7.26 0.80 -9.69
N VAL A 24 -7.54 1.49 -8.59
CA VAL A 24 -8.20 2.80 -8.58
C VAL A 24 -7.27 3.92 -8.14
N LEU A 25 -6.21 3.60 -7.38
CA LEU A 25 -5.15 4.52 -6.99
C LEU A 25 -3.81 3.78 -6.94
N TRP A 26 -2.72 4.48 -7.24
CA TRP A 26 -1.37 3.91 -7.15
C TRP A 26 -0.33 4.92 -6.69
N TRP A 27 0.67 4.44 -5.95
CA TRP A 27 1.89 5.17 -5.66
C TRP A 27 3.11 4.43 -6.13
N ILE A 28 3.97 5.18 -6.81
CA ILE A 28 5.29 4.72 -7.18
C ILE A 28 6.21 4.87 -5.96
N LEU A 29 6.80 3.76 -5.53
CA LEU A 29 7.77 3.78 -4.46
C LEU A 29 9.16 3.99 -5.08
N GLU A 30 9.82 5.10 -4.75
CA GLU A 30 11.09 5.53 -5.37
C GLU A 30 12.31 4.65 -5.04
N LYS A 31 12.16 3.66 -4.15
CA LYS A 31 13.26 2.90 -3.56
C LYS A 31 13.19 1.41 -3.89
N LYS A 32 14.37 0.78 -4.01
CA LYS A 32 14.49 -0.68 -3.96
C LYS A 32 14.11 -1.16 -2.56
N GLY A 33 12.99 -1.86 -2.44
CA GLY A 33 12.49 -2.43 -1.19
C GLY A 33 11.06 -2.00 -0.89
N ASN A 34 10.35 -2.85 -0.17
CA ASN A 34 8.91 -2.73 0.11
C ASN A 34 8.55 -1.44 0.85
N SER A 35 7.25 -1.12 0.88
CA SER A 35 6.73 0.01 1.64
C SER A 35 7.26 -0.01 3.09
N ASN A 36 7.52 1.15 3.66
CA ASN A 36 7.82 1.27 5.10
C ASN A 36 6.56 1.67 5.89
N SER A 37 6.66 1.68 7.22
CA SER A 37 5.55 2.04 8.10
C SER A 37 4.94 3.40 7.76
N ASP A 38 5.75 4.44 7.52
CA ASP A 38 5.25 5.79 7.22
C ASP A 38 4.52 5.86 5.88
N GLN A 39 4.97 5.10 4.89
CA GLN A 39 4.29 5.00 3.60
C GLN A 39 2.95 4.29 3.75
N ARG A 40 2.87 3.25 4.58
CA ARG A 40 1.61 2.53 4.87
C ARG A 40 0.62 3.39 5.65
N MET A 41 1.07 4.12 6.67
CA MET A 41 0.22 5.03 7.44
C MET A 41 -0.32 6.15 6.55
N ARG A 42 0.54 6.81 5.76
CA ARG A 42 0.09 7.81 4.76
C ARG A 42 -0.88 7.24 3.74
N TRP A 43 -0.72 5.97 3.38
CA TRP A 43 -1.65 5.27 2.49
C TRP A 43 -3.03 5.11 3.12
N LEU A 44 -3.09 4.66 4.37
CA LEU A 44 -4.34 4.53 5.12
C LEU A 44 -5.02 5.89 5.34
N GLU A 45 -4.25 6.93 5.63
CA GLU A 45 -4.77 8.30 5.73
C GLU A 45 -5.37 8.79 4.40
N ALA A 46 -4.69 8.54 3.27
CA ALA A 46 -5.21 8.90 1.95
C ALA A 46 -6.47 8.11 1.60
N PHE A 47 -6.49 6.82 1.91
CA PHE A 47 -7.67 5.96 1.76
C PHE A 47 -8.86 6.55 2.54
N HIS A 48 -8.70 6.84 3.84
CA HIS A 48 -9.77 7.39 4.66
C HIS A 48 -10.25 8.77 4.17
N ARG A 49 -9.35 9.60 3.64
CA ARG A 49 -9.71 10.90 3.07
C ARG A 49 -10.54 10.80 1.79
N LEU A 50 -10.32 9.76 1.00
CA LEU A 50 -11.04 9.51 -0.26
C LEU A 50 -12.34 8.73 -0.03
N PHE A 51 -12.38 7.89 1.00
CA PHE A 51 -13.51 7.05 1.36
C PHE A 51 -13.84 7.24 2.85
N PRO A 52 -14.37 8.42 3.25
CA PRO A 52 -14.57 8.75 4.67
C PRO A 52 -15.58 7.83 5.37
N GLU A 53 -16.55 7.32 4.63
CA GLU A 53 -17.59 6.40 5.13
C GLU A 53 -17.19 4.92 5.02
N ALA A 54 -16.01 4.60 4.49
CA ALA A 54 -15.58 3.22 4.33
C ALA A 54 -14.99 2.67 5.63
N GLU A 55 -15.53 1.54 6.09
CA GLU A 55 -14.98 0.80 7.22
C GLU A 55 -13.98 -0.26 6.75
N ILE A 56 -12.85 -0.36 7.46
CA ILE A 56 -11.84 -1.40 7.21
C ILE A 56 -12.23 -2.63 8.02
N ALA A 57 -12.73 -3.67 7.34
CA ALA A 57 -13.15 -4.90 7.99
C ALA A 57 -11.96 -5.77 8.48
N PHE A 58 -10.89 -5.86 7.68
CA PHE A 58 -9.69 -6.62 8.02
C PHE A 58 -8.48 -6.12 7.23
N ILE A 59 -7.29 -6.45 7.74
CA ILE A 59 -6.01 -6.16 7.09
C ILE A 59 -5.29 -7.48 6.86
N CYS A 60 -4.91 -7.74 5.61
CA CYS A 60 -4.13 -8.90 5.22
C CYS A 60 -2.78 -8.43 4.70
N GLY A 61 -1.70 -9.12 5.09
CA GLY A 61 -0.36 -8.81 4.63
C GLY A 61 0.53 -10.04 4.66
N ASP A 62 1.49 -10.09 3.75
CA ASP A 62 2.53 -11.11 3.74
C ASP A 62 3.76 -10.67 4.57
N ARG A 63 4.85 -11.45 4.47
CA ARG A 63 6.12 -11.17 5.16
C ARG A 63 6.78 -9.85 4.78
N GLU A 64 6.33 -9.18 3.72
CA GLU A 64 6.87 -7.91 3.26
C GLU A 64 6.26 -6.70 3.98
N LEU A 65 5.15 -6.92 4.69
CA LEU A 65 4.40 -5.90 5.43
C LEU A 65 4.79 -5.81 6.92
N ILE A 66 6.00 -6.24 7.27
CA ILE A 66 6.51 -6.19 8.65
C ILE A 66 6.78 -4.76 9.13
N GLY A 67 6.57 -4.52 10.44
CA GLY A 67 6.94 -3.27 11.11
C GLY A 67 5.98 -2.94 12.26
N GLN A 68 6.52 -2.67 13.45
CA GLN A 68 5.67 -2.46 14.64
C GLN A 68 4.90 -1.13 14.61
N ALA A 69 5.50 -0.06 14.07
CA ALA A 69 4.92 1.28 14.12
C ALA A 69 3.54 1.36 13.44
N TRP A 70 3.42 0.83 12.22
CA TRP A 70 2.14 0.89 11.50
C TRP A 70 1.11 -0.10 12.06
N VAL A 71 1.54 -1.25 12.61
CA VAL A 71 0.61 -2.17 13.30
C VAL A 71 0.03 -1.51 14.56
N ARG A 72 0.85 -0.76 15.31
CA ARG A 72 0.36 0.03 16.46
C ARG A 72 -0.59 1.16 16.05
N TYR A 73 -0.40 1.74 14.87
CA TYR A 73 -1.30 2.76 14.32
C TYR A 73 -2.71 2.21 14.02
N LEU A 74 -2.85 0.90 13.81
CA LEU A 74 -4.13 0.24 13.53
C LEU A 74 -4.92 -0.16 14.78
N LEU A 75 -4.33 -0.02 15.98
CA LEU A 75 -4.92 -0.35 17.28
C LEU A 75 -5.42 0.92 17.97
#